data_AF-A0A411LK82-F1
#
_entry.id   AF-A0A411LK82-F1
#
_cell.length_a   1.000
_cell.length_b   1.000
_cell.length_c   1.000
_cell.angle_alpha   90.00
_cell.angle_beta   90.00
_cell.angle_gamma   90.00
#
_symmetry.space_group_name_H-M   'P 1'
#
loop_
_entity.id
_entity.type
_entity.pdbx_description
1 polymer ?
#
loop_
_entity_poly.entity_id
_entity_poly.type
_entity_poly.pdbx_seq_one_letter_code
_entity_poly.pdbx_strand_id
1 'polypeptide(L)'
;MGKTSAGYRRMYVVGTVTPMKKATAAAATLAIWDEHNRRLKFDGVNEGFAPTKNENAKNFLRREIYILGRELIRVPPQRWTVADLARSIRPVPLGRDEPLAHVFHALLMSVYEDDSQISRQERWLMARELEYAHRHNVPSALLAGFLLQSGLRTDIPAKIKSGYIEPAFR
;
A
#
# COMPACT_ATOMS: atom_id res chain seq x y z
N MET A 1 -1.26 2.82 35.80
CA MET A 1 -0.04 2.61 34.96
C MET A 1 -0.47 2.62 33.50
N GLY A 2 -0.28 3.76 32.81
CA GLY A 2 -0.65 3.89 31.39
C GLY A 2 0.31 3.09 30.53
N LYS A 3 -0.20 2.07 29.84
CA LYS A 3 0.55 1.41 28.77
C LYS A 3 0.80 2.45 27.69
N THR A 4 2.01 2.97 27.58
CA THR A 4 2.48 3.67 26.39
C THR A 4 2.23 2.73 25.21
N SER A 5 1.27 3.06 24.35
CA SER A 5 1.08 2.30 23.12
C SER A 5 2.38 2.44 22.32
N ALA A 6 3.14 1.35 22.19
CA ALA A 6 4.26 1.34 21.27
C ALA A 6 3.70 1.74 19.90
N GLY A 7 4.12 2.90 19.38
CA GLY A 7 3.66 3.38 18.09
C GLY A 7 4.06 2.40 16.99
N TYR A 8 3.33 2.45 15.87
CA TYR A 8 3.65 1.63 14.69
C TYR A 8 5.14 1.74 14.33
N ARG A 9 5.79 0.58 14.18
CA ARG A 9 7.16 0.44 13.70
C ARG A 9 7.18 -0.51 12.52
N ARG A 10 7.90 -0.13 11.46
CA ARG A 10 8.11 -1.00 10.30
C ARG A 10 8.88 -2.26 10.70
N MET A 11 8.40 -3.41 10.22
CA MET A 11 9.01 -4.73 10.46
C MET A 11 10.15 -5.05 9.48
N TYR A 12 10.60 -4.07 8.69
CA TYR A 12 11.64 -4.20 7.70
C TYR A 12 12.45 -2.90 7.58
N VAL A 13 13.66 -3.02 7.03
CA VAL A 13 14.56 -1.89 6.76
C VAL A 13 14.35 -1.44 5.32
N VAL A 14 14.29 -0.13 5.11
CA VAL A 14 14.21 0.48 3.77
C VAL A 14 15.62 0.72 3.25
N GLY A 15 15.86 0.50 1.97
CA GLY A 15 17.17 0.72 1.33
C GLY A 15 18.12 -0.46 1.46
N THR A 16 17.65 -1.66 1.84
CA THR A 16 18.51 -2.85 1.94
C THR A 16 18.97 -3.32 0.56
N VAL A 17 20.15 -3.94 0.47
CA VAL A 17 20.58 -4.62 -0.77
C VAL A 17 20.20 -6.09 -0.79
N THR A 18 19.78 -6.64 0.36
CA THR A 18 19.39 -8.04 0.52
C THR A 18 17.91 -8.23 0.22
N PRO A 19 17.54 -9.26 -0.57
CA PRO A 19 16.14 -9.60 -0.81
C PRO A 19 15.38 -9.91 0.49
N MET A 20 14.17 -9.37 0.59
CA MET A 20 13.30 -9.58 1.75
C MET A 20 12.81 -11.03 1.81
N LYS A 21 12.84 -11.63 3.01
CA LYS A 21 12.26 -12.96 3.25
C LYS A 21 10.73 -12.87 3.28
N LYS A 22 10.04 -13.92 2.81
CA LYS A 22 8.56 -14.00 2.82
C LYS A 22 7.99 -13.75 4.21
N ALA A 23 8.58 -14.33 5.25
CA ALA A 23 8.15 -14.14 6.63
C ALA A 23 8.26 -12.68 7.10
N THR A 24 9.30 -11.94 6.66
CA THR A 24 9.45 -10.51 6.95
C THR A 24 8.38 -9.69 6.26
N ALA A 25 8.08 -10.00 4.99
CA ALA A 25 7.00 -9.34 4.25
C ALA A 25 5.63 -9.62 4.89
N ALA A 26 5.37 -10.86 5.33
CA ALA A 26 4.14 -11.22 6.05
C ALA A 26 3.99 -10.49 7.39
N ALA A 27 5.08 -10.39 8.17
CA ALA A 27 5.08 -9.62 9.41
C ALA A 27 4.83 -8.13 9.15
N ALA A 28 5.37 -7.59 8.04
CA ALA A 28 5.12 -6.22 7.64
C ALA A 28 3.66 -5.97 7.23
N THR A 29 3.04 -6.86 6.45
CA THR A 29 1.63 -6.71 6.05
C THR A 29 0.70 -6.82 7.26
N LEU A 30 0.99 -7.69 8.22
CA LEU A 30 0.25 -7.79 9.48
C LEU A 30 0.38 -6.50 10.31
N ALA A 31 1.60 -5.97 10.49
CA ALA A 31 1.81 -4.72 11.22
C ALA A 31 1.10 -3.52 10.56
N ILE A 32 1.04 -3.49 9.22
CA ILE A 32 0.28 -2.48 8.47
C ILE A 32 -1.22 -2.64 8.71
N TRP A 33 -1.74 -3.87 8.68
CA TRP A 33 -3.14 -4.17 8.98
C TRP A 33 -3.55 -3.70 10.39
N ASP A 34 -2.77 -4.07 11.41
CA ASP A 34 -3.07 -3.73 12.81
C ASP A 34 -3.13 -2.22 13.03
N GLU A 35 -2.16 -1.48 12.48
CA GLU A 35 -2.11 -0.03 12.58
C GLU A 35 -3.22 0.65 11.77
N HIS A 36 -3.53 0.13 10.58
CA HIS A 36 -4.64 0.64 9.77
C HIS A 36 -5.98 0.51 10.53
N ASN A 37 -6.24 -0.66 11.11
CA ASN A 37 -7.43 -0.89 11.93
C ASN A 37 -7.47 -0.04 13.19
N ARG A 38 -6.32 0.17 13.84
CA ARG A 38 -6.22 1.08 14.98
C ARG A 38 -6.63 2.50 14.58
N ARG A 39 -6.19 2.99 13.42
CA ARG A 39 -6.54 4.32 12.90
C ARG A 39 -8.02 4.45 12.53
N LEU A 40 -8.65 3.39 12.02
CA LEU A 40 -10.10 3.38 11.76
C LEU A 40 -10.94 3.48 13.04
N LYS A 41 -10.44 2.94 14.15
CA LYS A 41 -11.11 2.92 15.46
C LYS A 41 -10.83 4.15 16.32
N PHE A 42 -9.80 4.94 16.00
CA PHE A 42 -9.41 6.08 16.82
C PHE A 42 -10.14 7.35 16.37
N ASP A 43 -11.14 7.75 17.17
CA ASP A 43 -11.77 9.07 17.07
C ASP A 43 -10.85 10.10 17.73
N GLY A 44 -9.77 10.48 17.04
CA GLY A 44 -9.03 11.67 17.43
C GLY A 44 -9.97 12.87 17.30
N VAL A 45 -10.22 13.57 18.40
CA VAL A 45 -10.98 14.83 18.43
C VAL A 45 -10.32 15.79 17.43
N ASN A 46 -10.94 15.98 16.26
CA ASN A 46 -10.42 16.89 15.24
C ASN A 46 -11.16 18.22 15.35
N GLU A 47 -10.60 19.15 16.10
CA GLU A 47 -10.89 20.58 15.92
C GLU A 47 -10.14 21.08 14.68
N GLY A 48 -10.87 21.31 13.58
CA GLY A 48 -10.40 22.05 12.40
C GLY A 48 -9.50 21.30 11.41
N PHE A 49 -9.77 21.47 10.11
CA PHE A 49 -8.99 21.16 8.87
C PHE A 49 -8.16 19.85 8.77
N ALA A 50 -8.17 18.97 9.76
CA ALA A 50 -7.41 17.73 9.79
C ALA A 50 -8.11 16.64 8.96
N PRO A 51 -7.35 15.73 8.32
CA PRO A 51 -7.92 14.62 7.56
C PRO A 51 -8.86 13.80 8.44
N THR A 52 -9.97 13.34 7.85
CA THR A 52 -10.89 12.43 8.56
C THR A 52 -10.16 11.16 9.02
N LYS A 53 -10.65 10.47 10.05
CA LYS A 53 -10.03 9.21 10.51
C LYS A 53 -9.87 8.18 9.38
N ASN A 54 -10.86 8.11 8.48
CA ASN A 54 -10.84 7.25 7.31
C ASN A 54 -9.75 7.67 6.31
N GLU A 55 -9.62 8.97 6.07
CA GLU A 55 -8.58 9.51 5.19
C GLU A 55 -7.17 9.29 5.76
N ASN A 56 -7.00 9.51 7.07
CA ASN A 56 -5.76 9.21 7.77
C ASN A 56 -5.40 7.73 7.66
N ALA A 57 -6.35 6.83 7.92
CA ALA A 57 -6.15 5.38 7.81
C ALA A 57 -5.79 4.96 6.38
N LYS A 58 -6.45 5.52 5.36
CA LYS A 58 -6.17 5.24 3.94
C LYS A 58 -4.82 5.80 3.49
N ASN A 59 -4.46 7.01 3.92
CA ASN A 59 -3.17 7.62 3.59
C ASN A 59 -2.01 6.88 4.23
N PHE A 60 -2.19 6.41 5.48
CA PHE A 60 -1.26 5.48 6.11
C PHE A 60 -1.08 4.20 5.29
N LEU A 61 -2.18 3.52 4.95
CA LEU A 61 -2.15 2.27 4.17
C LEU A 61 -1.41 2.45 2.84
N ARG A 62 -1.80 3.48 2.06
CA ARG A 62 -1.16 3.81 0.78
C ARG A 62 0.34 3.99 0.94
N ARG A 63 0.77 4.80 1.92
CA ARG A 63 2.18 5.11 2.15
C ARG A 63 2.98 3.86 2.50
N GLU A 64 2.49 3.03 3.42
CA GLU A 64 3.25 1.87 3.88
C GLU A 64 3.29 0.76 2.82
N ILE A 65 2.21 0.57 2.06
CA ILE A 65 2.19 -0.35 0.91
C ILE A 65 3.10 0.15 -0.20
N TYR A 66 3.12 1.46 -0.44
CA TYR A 66 4.01 2.06 -1.43
C TYR A 66 5.49 1.84 -1.07
N ILE A 67 5.86 2.06 0.18
CA ILE A 67 7.23 1.83 0.67
C ILE A 67 7.59 0.35 0.52
N LEU A 68 6.74 -0.56 1.03
CA LEU A 68 7.00 -2.01 0.95
C LEU A 68 7.10 -2.48 -0.51
N GLY A 69 6.19 -2.03 -1.37
CA GLY A 69 6.20 -2.38 -2.78
C GLY A 69 7.42 -1.86 -3.51
N ARG A 70 7.84 -0.61 -3.25
CA ARG A 70 9.09 -0.07 -3.82
C ARG A 70 10.32 -0.89 -3.41
N GLU A 71 10.39 -1.32 -2.15
CA GLU A 71 11.49 -2.16 -1.69
C GLU A 71 11.51 -3.52 -2.38
N LEU A 72 10.35 -4.16 -2.53
CA LEU A 72 10.21 -5.45 -3.22
C LEU A 72 10.42 -5.35 -4.74
N ILE A 73 10.17 -4.20 -5.34
CA ILE A 73 10.50 -3.95 -6.75
C ILE A 73 12.00 -3.70 -6.92
N ARG A 74 12.59 -2.89 -6.04
CA ARG A 74 14.01 -2.52 -6.08
C ARG A 74 14.92 -3.71 -5.83
N VAL A 75 14.55 -4.58 -4.88
CA VAL A 75 15.29 -5.81 -4.58
C VAL A 75 14.32 -7.00 -4.59
N PRO A 76 14.06 -7.56 -5.78
CA PRO A 76 13.09 -8.63 -5.93
C PRO A 76 13.42 -9.87 -5.09
N PRO A 77 12.41 -10.49 -4.45
CA PRO A 77 12.59 -11.77 -3.80
C PRO A 77 12.91 -12.88 -4.82
N GLN A 78 13.85 -13.78 -4.47
CA GLN A 78 14.28 -14.85 -5.38
C GLN A 78 13.49 -16.17 -5.24
N ARG A 79 12.89 -16.41 -4.07
CA ARG A 79 12.26 -17.72 -3.73
C ARG A 79 10.75 -17.65 -3.51
N TRP A 80 10.16 -16.48 -3.69
CA TRP A 80 8.74 -16.24 -3.49
C TRP A 80 8.32 -15.00 -4.28
N THR A 81 7.05 -14.92 -4.62
CA THR A 81 6.44 -13.73 -5.23
C THR A 81 5.42 -13.09 -4.30
N VAL A 82 5.10 -11.82 -4.53
CA VAL A 82 4.03 -11.15 -3.75
C VAL A 82 2.68 -11.85 -3.95
N ALA A 83 2.45 -12.47 -5.11
CA ALA A 83 1.30 -13.34 -5.33
C ALA A 83 1.28 -14.52 -4.35
N ASP A 84 2.42 -15.17 -4.12
CA ASP A 84 2.53 -16.27 -3.15
C ASP A 84 2.30 -15.82 -1.70
N LEU A 85 2.64 -14.57 -1.39
CA LEU A 85 2.32 -13.96 -0.10
C LEU A 85 0.81 -13.75 0.05
N ALA A 86 0.15 -13.16 -0.94
CA ALA A 86 -1.30 -12.95 -0.93
C ALA A 86 -2.06 -14.28 -0.80
N ARG A 87 -1.65 -15.31 -1.56
CA ARG A 87 -2.25 -16.66 -1.48
C ARG A 87 -2.04 -17.33 -0.12
N SER A 88 -0.93 -17.05 0.57
CA SER A 88 -0.69 -17.65 1.90
C SER A 88 -1.48 -17.01 3.05
N ILE A 89 -2.01 -15.80 2.84
CA ILE A 89 -2.76 -15.07 3.85
C ILE A 89 -4.27 -15.26 3.65
N ARG A 90 -4.72 -15.31 2.39
CA ARG A 90 -6.15 -15.38 2.08
C ARG A 90 -6.65 -16.83 2.07
N PRO A 91 -7.70 -17.16 2.84
CA PRO A 91 -8.24 -18.53 2.89
C PRO A 91 -9.04 -18.90 1.63
N VAL A 92 -9.56 -17.91 0.91
CA VAL A 92 -10.38 -18.12 -0.30
C VAL A 92 -9.50 -18.08 -1.55
N PRO A 93 -9.65 -19.02 -2.49
CA PRO A 93 -8.94 -19.02 -3.77
C PRO A 93 -9.13 -17.71 -4.54
N LEU A 94 -8.02 -17.14 -5.00
CA LEU A 94 -8.02 -15.90 -5.76
C LEU A 94 -8.37 -16.22 -7.22
N GLY A 95 -9.58 -15.82 -7.66
CA GLY A 95 -10.14 -16.28 -8.93
C GLY A 95 -9.42 -15.83 -10.22
N ARG A 96 -8.45 -14.91 -10.16
CA ARG A 96 -7.64 -14.48 -11.33
C ARG A 96 -6.20 -14.19 -10.93
N ASP A 97 -5.24 -14.66 -11.72
CA ASP A 97 -3.80 -14.45 -11.49
C ASP A 97 -3.28 -13.11 -12.03
N GLU A 98 -3.90 -12.53 -13.06
CA GLU A 98 -3.47 -11.24 -13.64
C GLU A 98 -3.39 -10.08 -12.62
N PRO A 99 -4.35 -9.88 -11.70
CA PRO A 99 -4.23 -8.87 -10.64
C PRO A 99 -3.03 -9.11 -9.70
N LEU A 100 -2.60 -10.36 -9.54
CA LEU A 100 -1.51 -10.73 -8.64
C LEU A 100 -0.13 -10.53 -9.24
N ALA A 101 -0.03 -10.40 -10.57
CA ALA A 101 1.20 -9.95 -11.22
C ALA A 101 1.56 -8.50 -10.86
N HIS A 102 0.58 -7.71 -10.40
CA HIS A 102 0.79 -6.33 -9.99
C HIS A 102 1.18 -6.23 -8.51
N VAL A 103 2.45 -5.88 -8.23
CA VAL A 103 3.05 -5.87 -6.87
C VAL A 103 2.17 -5.14 -5.84
N PHE A 104 1.73 -3.90 -6.11
CA PHE A 104 0.93 -3.15 -5.14
C PHE A 104 -0.47 -3.75 -4.93
N HIS A 105 -1.03 -4.41 -5.94
CA HIS A 105 -2.35 -5.04 -5.80
C HIS A 105 -2.21 -6.30 -4.96
N ALA A 106 -1.24 -7.15 -5.27
CA ALA A 106 -0.93 -8.33 -4.49
C ALA A 106 -0.62 -7.96 -3.03
N LEU A 107 0.15 -6.90 -2.76
CA LEU A 107 0.40 -6.41 -1.40
C LEU A 107 -0.87 -5.97 -0.69
N LEU A 108 -1.75 -5.20 -1.34
CA LEU A 108 -3.03 -4.83 -0.74
C LEU A 108 -3.89 -6.07 -0.44
N MET A 109 -3.82 -7.11 -1.27
CA MET A 109 -4.47 -8.39 -0.98
C MET A 109 -3.78 -9.16 0.15
N SER A 110 -2.49 -8.94 0.39
CA SER A 110 -1.75 -9.52 1.52
C SER A 110 -2.01 -8.80 2.85
N VAL A 111 -2.59 -7.61 2.85
CA VAL A 111 -2.96 -6.89 4.08
C VAL A 111 -4.26 -7.43 4.66
N TYR A 112 -5.27 -7.68 3.82
CA TYR A 112 -6.61 -8.08 4.25
C TYR A 112 -6.89 -9.56 3.92
N GLU A 113 -7.41 -10.31 4.91
CA GLU A 113 -7.81 -11.71 4.71
C GLU A 113 -9.03 -11.85 3.77
N ASP A 114 -9.91 -10.84 3.77
CA ASP A 114 -11.10 -10.75 2.94
C ASP A 114 -11.29 -9.35 2.30
N ASP A 115 -12.44 -9.15 1.63
CA ASP A 115 -12.80 -7.89 0.96
C ASP A 115 -13.75 -7.01 1.80
N SER A 116 -13.94 -7.32 3.10
CA SER A 116 -14.89 -6.61 3.97
C SER A 116 -14.45 -5.17 4.28
N GLN A 117 -13.14 -4.94 4.39
CA GLN A 117 -12.57 -3.64 4.76
C GLN A 117 -12.26 -2.74 3.56
N ILE A 118 -12.03 -3.34 2.40
CA ILE A 118 -11.71 -2.63 1.16
C ILE A 118 -12.36 -3.34 -0.01
N SER A 119 -13.21 -2.61 -0.74
CA SER A 119 -13.86 -3.17 -1.93
C SER A 119 -12.82 -3.51 -2.99
N ARG A 120 -13.14 -4.50 -3.84
CA ARG A 120 -12.28 -4.90 -4.96
C ARG A 120 -11.92 -3.74 -5.88
N GLN A 121 -12.89 -2.86 -6.18
CA GLN A 121 -12.67 -1.69 -7.01
C GLN A 121 -11.74 -0.67 -6.33
N GLU A 122 -11.96 -0.41 -5.04
CA GLU A 122 -11.12 0.51 -4.28
C GLU A 122 -9.66 0.02 -4.22
N ARG A 123 -9.47 -1.27 -3.93
CA ARG A 123 -8.15 -1.90 -3.92
C ARG A 123 -7.45 -1.80 -5.27
N TRP A 124 -8.16 -2.09 -6.36
CA TRP A 124 -7.60 -2.01 -7.71
C TRP A 124 -7.19 -0.58 -8.06
N LEU A 125 -8.05 0.41 -7.79
CA LEU A 125 -7.74 1.82 -8.04
C LEU A 125 -6.57 2.30 -7.18
N MET A 126 -6.53 1.92 -5.91
CA MET A 126 -5.39 2.23 -5.03
C MET A 126 -4.10 1.60 -5.55
N ALA A 127 -4.13 0.35 -6.02
CA ALA A 127 -2.95 -0.26 -6.61
C ALA A 127 -2.43 0.53 -7.82
N ARG A 128 -3.32 1.05 -8.68
CA ARG A 128 -2.96 1.89 -9.84
C ARG A 128 -2.41 3.25 -9.42
N GLU A 129 -2.97 3.89 -8.38
CA GLU A 129 -2.37 5.10 -7.77
C GLU A 129 -0.90 4.87 -7.40
N LEU A 130 -0.63 3.76 -6.72
CA LEU A 130 0.73 3.43 -6.26
C LEU A 130 1.67 3.07 -7.42
N GLU A 131 1.18 2.35 -8.43
CA GLU A 131 1.92 2.09 -9.65
C GLU A 131 2.31 3.38 -10.38
N TYR A 132 1.35 4.28 -10.52
CA TYR A 132 1.54 5.56 -11.19
C TYR A 132 2.59 6.40 -10.47
N ALA A 133 2.50 6.50 -9.14
CA ALA A 133 3.50 7.15 -8.32
C ALA A 133 4.87 6.46 -8.40
N HIS A 134 4.92 5.14 -8.53
CA HIS A 134 6.17 4.41 -8.70
C HIS A 134 6.84 4.73 -10.04
N ARG A 135 6.09 4.77 -11.14
CA ARG A 135 6.61 5.14 -12.47
C ARG A 135 7.19 6.56 -12.51
N HIS A 136 6.68 7.45 -11.67
CA HIS A 136 7.16 8.82 -11.49
C HIS A 136 8.27 8.94 -10.43
N ASN A 137 8.77 7.83 -9.88
CA ASN A 137 9.79 7.80 -8.83
C ASN A 137 9.47 8.68 -7.60
N VAL A 138 8.19 8.84 -7.28
CA VAL A 138 7.73 9.76 -6.22
C VAL A 138 8.33 9.36 -4.86
N PRO A 139 8.93 10.28 -4.10
CA PRO A 139 9.33 10.02 -2.72
C PRO A 139 8.10 9.68 -1.86
N SER A 140 8.20 8.67 -0.99
CA SER A 140 7.06 8.23 -0.17
C SER A 140 6.49 9.33 0.75
N ALA A 141 7.32 10.30 1.14
CA ALA A 141 6.92 11.48 1.90
C ALA A 141 5.99 12.43 1.10
N LEU A 142 6.11 12.42 -0.23
CA LEU A 142 5.33 13.28 -1.14
C LEU A 142 4.15 12.56 -1.78
N LEU A 143 3.95 11.26 -1.49
CA LEU A 143 2.94 10.41 -2.12
C LEU A 143 1.53 11.02 -2.05
N ALA A 144 1.10 11.47 -0.88
CA ALA A 144 -0.25 12.00 -0.70
C ALA A 144 -0.49 13.26 -1.56
N GLY A 145 0.47 14.20 -1.56
CA GLY A 145 0.41 15.41 -2.38
C GLY A 145 0.43 15.10 -3.87
N PHE A 146 1.28 14.15 -4.30
CA PHE A 146 1.33 13.70 -5.68
C PHE A 146 -0.01 13.11 -6.14
N LEU A 147 -0.60 12.21 -5.34
CA LEU A 147 -1.90 11.61 -5.69
C LEU A 147 -3.02 12.64 -5.75
N LEU A 148 -3.01 13.63 -4.85
CA LEU A 148 -3.97 14.75 -4.88
C LEU A 148 -3.84 15.59 -6.17
N GLN A 149 -2.62 15.82 -6.65
CA GLN A 149 -2.36 16.59 -7.87
C GLN A 149 -2.56 15.78 -9.16
N SER A 150 -2.53 14.45 -9.09
CA SER A 150 -2.64 13.56 -10.25
C SER A 150 -4.04 13.52 -10.88
N GLY A 151 -5.01 14.29 -10.34
CA GLY A 151 -6.39 14.36 -10.85
C GLY A 151 -7.28 13.25 -10.30
N LEU A 152 -8.34 12.90 -11.05
CA LEU A 152 -9.29 11.89 -10.60
C LEU A 152 -8.65 10.49 -10.63
N ARG A 153 -8.87 9.75 -9.55
CA ARG A 153 -8.38 8.37 -9.40
C ARG A 153 -8.80 7.45 -10.55
N THR A 154 -9.98 7.69 -11.12
CA THR A 154 -10.54 6.93 -12.26
C THR A 154 -9.77 7.13 -13.56
N ASP A 155 -9.01 8.21 -13.69
CA ASP A 155 -8.29 8.57 -14.92
C ASP A 155 -6.87 8.01 -14.92
N ILE A 156 -6.33 7.66 -13.74
CA ILE A 156 -5.00 7.09 -13.56
C ILE A 156 -4.76 5.84 -14.43
N PRO A 157 -5.68 4.86 -14.53
CA PRO A 157 -5.50 3.73 -15.43
C PRO A 157 -5.28 4.13 -16.90
N ALA A 158 -5.99 5.17 -17.38
CA ALA A 158 -5.80 5.69 -18.73
C ALA A 158 -4.44 6.38 -18.88
N LYS A 159 -4.02 7.19 -17.89
CA LYS A 159 -2.69 7.82 -17.84
C LYS A 159 -1.55 6.80 -17.85
N ILE A 160 -1.68 5.71 -17.08
CA ILE A 160 -0.73 4.60 -17.07
C ILE A 160 -0.63 3.95 -18.45
N LYS A 161 -1.77 3.73 -19.11
CA LYS A 161 -1.84 3.11 -20.43
C LYS A 161 -1.21 3.98 -21.53
N SER A 162 -1.40 5.31 -21.46
CA SER A 162 -0.83 6.24 -22.43
C SER A 162 0.63 6.60 -22.17
N GLY A 163 1.23 6.13 -21.06
CA GLY A 163 2.59 6.51 -20.68
C GLY A 163 2.71 7.99 -20.31
N TYR A 164 1.62 8.60 -19.85
CA TYR A 164 1.59 10.02 -19.51
C TYR A 164 2.56 10.33 -18.35
N ILE A 165 3.37 11.38 -18.54
CA ILE A 165 4.30 11.91 -17.54
C ILE A 165 3.75 13.23 -17.03
N GLU A 166 3.54 13.33 -15.71
CA GLU A 166 3.11 14.58 -15.07
C GLU A 166 4.09 15.72 -15.40
N PRO A 167 3.62 16.95 -15.72
CA PRO A 167 4.49 18.04 -16.12
C PRO A 167 5.62 18.36 -15.13
N ALA A 168 5.37 18.18 -13.83
CA ALA A 168 6.37 18.40 -12.77
C ALA A 168 7.48 17.32 -12.70
N PHE A 169 7.38 16.26 -13.51
CA PHE A 169 8.28 15.11 -13.54
C PHE A 169 8.86 14.85 -14.94
N ARG A 170 8.75 15.84 -15.86
CA ARG A 170 9.40 15.81 -17.16
C ARG A 170 10.88 16.17 -17.07
#